data_AF-Q04Q94-F1
#
_entry.id   AF-Q04Q94-F1
#
_cell.length_a   1.000
_cell.length_b   1.000
_cell.length_c   1.000
_cell.angle_alpha   90.00
_cell.angle_beta   90.00
_cell.angle_gamma   90.00
#
_symmetry.space_group_name_H-M   'P 1'
#
loop_
_entity.id
_entity.type
_entity.pdbx_description
1 polymer ?
#
loop_
_entity_poly.entity_id
_entity_poly.type
_entity_poly.pdbx_seq_one_letter_code
_entity_poly.pdbx_strand_id
1 'polypeptide(L)'
;MDLLDGTVRDQNTGLLWSQCSEGQAGGCIGASLDLDWSAALNACNVLNLAGRTNWRLPNANELLSIVDFNNNNPAINVAFFPNTPNSNYWTSTTYENNIAFAVAISSTTGSLVTGLNDKLQGLKVRCVTTF
;
A
#
# COMPACT_ATOMS: atom_id res chain seq x y z
N MET A 1 2.14 -4.10 -14.78
CA MET A 1 2.98 -3.44 -15.81
C MET A 1 3.48 -2.13 -15.26
N ASP A 2 4.80 -1.92 -15.24
CA ASP A 2 5.41 -0.63 -14.89
C ASP A 2 5.21 0.37 -16.06
N LEU A 3 4.78 1.59 -15.76
CA LEU A 3 4.57 2.66 -16.74
C LEU A 3 5.76 3.63 -16.84
N LEU A 4 6.82 3.43 -16.05
CA LEU A 4 8.04 4.25 -16.03
C LEU A 4 7.81 5.73 -15.63
N ASP A 5 6.70 6.00 -14.96
CA ASP A 5 6.32 7.32 -14.43
C ASP A 5 6.14 7.31 -12.90
N GLY A 6 6.66 6.26 -12.24
CA GLY A 6 6.47 6.01 -10.82
C GLY A 6 5.17 5.28 -10.48
N THR A 7 4.45 4.77 -11.48
CA THR A 7 3.22 3.99 -11.28
C THR A 7 3.26 2.60 -11.90
N VAL A 8 2.47 1.69 -11.32
CA VAL A 8 2.33 0.30 -11.79
C VAL A 8 0.86 0.02 -12.06
N ARG A 9 0.55 -0.37 -13.30
CA ARG A 9 -0.78 -0.83 -13.69
C ARG A 9 -0.96 -2.30 -13.33
N ASP A 10 -1.91 -2.59 -12.46
CA ASP A 10 -2.37 -3.96 -12.20
C ASP A 10 -3.27 -4.40 -13.37
N GLN A 11 -2.84 -5.42 -14.09
CA GLN A 11 -3.56 -5.92 -15.27
C GLN A 11 -4.77 -6.77 -14.91
N ASN A 12 -4.84 -7.30 -13.69
CA ASN A 12 -5.95 -8.14 -13.24
C ASN A 12 -7.16 -7.29 -12.83
N THR A 13 -6.91 -6.17 -12.15
CA THR A 13 -7.97 -5.29 -11.63
C THR A 13 -8.17 -4.02 -12.45
N GLY A 14 -7.19 -3.64 -13.28
CA GLY A 14 -7.19 -2.36 -13.99
C GLY A 14 -6.82 -1.16 -13.12
N LEU A 15 -6.50 -1.38 -11.84
CA LEU A 15 -6.06 -0.34 -10.90
C LEU A 15 -4.64 0.14 -11.22
N LEU A 16 -4.36 1.37 -10.79
CA LEU A 16 -3.03 1.98 -10.91
C LEU A 16 -2.46 2.22 -9.51
N TRP A 17 -1.22 1.79 -9.29
CA TRP A 17 -0.57 1.79 -7.99
C TRP A 17 0.62 2.73 -7.97
N SER A 18 0.90 3.36 -6.82
CA SER A 18 2.20 4.00 -6.61
C SER A 18 3.27 2.91 -6.62
N GLN A 19 4.35 3.10 -7.36
CA GLN A 19 5.43 2.11 -7.46
C GLN A 19 6.20 1.99 -6.15
N CYS A 20 6.34 3.09 -5.42
CA CYS A 20 7.05 3.15 -4.15
C CYS A 20 6.11 3.23 -2.96
N SER A 21 6.59 2.77 -1.81
CA SER A 21 5.89 3.03 -0.55
C SER A 21 6.09 4.50 -0.16
N GLU A 22 5.13 5.07 0.55
CA GLU A 22 5.21 6.48 0.99
C GLU A 22 6.51 6.76 1.75
N GLY A 23 7.16 7.88 1.41
CA GLY A 23 8.49 8.26 1.90
C GLY A 23 9.66 7.86 1.01
N GLN A 24 9.50 6.84 0.16
CA GLN A 24 10.54 6.43 -0.79
C GLN A 24 10.44 7.22 -2.10
N ALA A 25 11.57 7.43 -2.78
CA ALA A 25 11.63 8.12 -4.07
C ALA A 25 12.72 7.53 -4.98
N GLY A 26 12.76 7.96 -6.25
CA GLY A 26 13.87 7.64 -7.17
C GLY A 26 14.18 6.15 -7.32
N GLY A 27 13.20 5.34 -7.73
CA GLY A 27 13.35 3.88 -7.78
C GLY A 27 13.11 3.19 -6.44
N CYS A 28 12.32 3.83 -5.58
CA CYS A 28 11.94 3.36 -4.26
C CYS A 28 13.13 3.20 -3.31
N ILE A 29 14.10 4.09 -3.45
CA ILE A 29 15.28 4.20 -2.59
C ILE A 29 14.94 5.15 -1.42
N GLY A 30 15.54 4.89 -0.26
CA GLY A 30 15.34 5.68 0.95
C GLY A 30 14.40 5.03 1.97
N ALA A 31 14.17 5.75 3.06
CA ALA A 31 13.33 5.28 4.15
C ALA A 31 11.85 5.46 3.80
N SER A 32 11.06 4.39 3.99
CA SER A 32 9.61 4.50 3.97
C SER A 32 9.10 5.07 5.29
N LEU A 33 8.04 5.87 5.23
CA LEU A 33 7.39 6.42 6.40
C LEU A 33 6.51 5.38 7.09
N ASP A 34 6.46 5.46 8.42
CA ASP A 34 5.44 4.81 9.24
C ASP A 34 4.41 5.87 9.61
N LEU A 35 3.18 5.70 9.12
CA LEU A 35 2.10 6.66 9.27
C LEU A 35 0.97 6.04 10.09
N ASP A 36 0.37 6.84 10.98
CA ASP A 36 -0.92 6.45 11.55
C ASP A 36 -2.00 6.39 10.46
N TRP A 37 -3.13 5.75 10.75
CA TRP A 37 -4.14 5.48 9.74
C TRP A 37 -4.74 6.75 9.13
N SER A 38 -4.88 7.82 9.92
CA SER A 38 -5.39 9.12 9.44
C SER A 38 -4.37 9.82 8.55
N ALA A 39 -3.10 9.80 8.94
CA ALA A 39 -1.99 10.32 8.16
C ALA A 39 -1.81 9.52 6.85
N ALA A 40 -2.00 8.21 6.87
CA ALA A 40 -1.96 7.35 5.69
C ALA A 40 -3.06 7.69 4.67
N LEU A 41 -4.30 7.88 5.13
CA LEU A 41 -5.40 8.37 4.30
C LEU A 41 -5.06 9.71 3.66
N ASN A 42 -4.58 10.65 4.48
CA ASN A 42 -4.24 11.98 4.00
C ASN A 42 -3.07 11.97 3.01
N ALA A 43 -2.02 11.20 3.27
CA ALA A 43 -0.85 11.07 2.40
C ALA A 43 -1.26 10.65 1.00
N CYS A 44 -2.13 9.64 0.87
CA CYS A 44 -2.64 9.26 -0.44
C CYS A 44 -3.56 10.33 -1.05
N ASN A 45 -4.45 10.95 -0.27
CA ASN A 45 -5.39 11.94 -0.81
C ASN A 45 -4.70 13.21 -1.36
N VAL A 46 -3.53 13.57 -0.84
CA VAL A 46 -2.76 14.75 -1.29
C VAL A 46 -1.64 14.39 -2.27
N LEU A 47 -1.45 13.10 -2.56
CA LEU A 47 -0.42 12.63 -3.48
C LEU A 47 -0.69 13.18 -4.89
N ASN A 48 0.35 13.79 -5.47
CA ASN A 48 0.38 14.16 -6.87
C ASN A 48 1.49 13.38 -7.56
N LEU A 49 1.09 12.38 -8.34
CA LEU A 49 1.99 11.44 -9.01
C LEU A 49 1.45 11.13 -10.40
N ALA A 50 2.34 11.11 -11.40
CA ALA A 50 2.00 10.88 -12.80
C ALA A 50 0.86 11.79 -13.33
N GLY A 51 0.79 13.03 -12.85
CA GLY A 51 -0.25 14.00 -13.23
C GLY A 51 -1.63 13.72 -12.64
N ARG A 52 -1.75 12.79 -11.67
CA ARG A 52 -3.00 12.42 -11.02
C ARG A 52 -3.02 12.87 -9.56
N THR A 53 -4.20 13.30 -9.11
CA THR A 53 -4.46 13.79 -7.74
C THR A 53 -5.57 13.03 -7.02
N ASN A 54 -6.17 12.02 -7.66
CA ASN A 54 -7.26 11.21 -7.11
C ASN A 54 -6.75 9.91 -6.45
N TRP A 55 -5.55 9.96 -5.88
CA TRP A 55 -4.95 8.85 -5.16
C TRP A 55 -5.67 8.64 -3.82
N ARG A 56 -5.71 7.38 -3.37
CA ARG A 56 -6.34 7.00 -2.11
C ARG A 56 -5.65 5.81 -1.48
N LEU A 57 -5.91 5.60 -0.21
CA LEU A 57 -5.51 4.39 0.49
C LEU A 57 -6.34 3.19 -0.06
N PRO A 58 -5.71 2.08 -0.45
CA PRO A 58 -6.40 0.91 -0.98
C PRO A 58 -7.27 0.27 0.08
N ASN A 59 -8.38 -0.34 -0.31
CA ASN A 59 -9.10 -1.24 0.60
C ASN A 59 -8.39 -2.60 0.69
N ALA A 60 -8.82 -3.45 1.63
CA ALA A 60 -8.17 -4.75 1.86
C ALA A 60 -8.16 -5.67 0.63
N ASN A 61 -9.24 -5.69 -0.16
CA ASN A 61 -9.32 -6.53 -1.36
C ASN A 61 -8.40 -6.04 -2.47
N GLU A 62 -8.26 -4.73 -2.62
CA GLU A 62 -7.34 -4.14 -3.60
C GLU A 62 -5.89 -4.42 -3.22
N LEU A 63 -5.51 -4.22 -1.96
CA LEU A 63 -4.13 -4.48 -1.57
C LEU A 63 -3.78 -5.98 -1.63
N LEU A 64 -4.76 -6.86 -1.38
CA LEU A 64 -4.63 -8.29 -1.62
C LEU A 64 -4.44 -8.64 -3.10
N SER A 65 -4.95 -7.83 -4.05
CA SER A 65 -4.84 -8.17 -5.47
C SER A 65 -3.42 -8.10 -6.02
N ILE A 66 -2.53 -7.37 -5.32
CA ILE A 66 -1.10 -7.25 -5.67
C ILE A 66 -0.19 -8.15 -4.81
N VAL A 67 -0.75 -8.93 -3.90
CA VAL A 67 -0.01 -9.94 -3.14
C VAL A 67 0.40 -11.07 -4.06
N ASP A 68 1.66 -11.49 -3.95
CA ASP A 68 2.19 -12.66 -4.63
C ASP A 68 2.50 -13.76 -3.62
N PHE A 69 1.58 -14.71 -3.49
CA PHE A 69 1.68 -15.82 -2.53
C PHE A 69 2.79 -16.83 -2.83
N ASN A 70 3.46 -16.73 -4.00
CA ASN A 70 4.66 -17.52 -4.28
C ASN A 70 5.93 -16.89 -3.69
N ASN A 71 5.84 -15.62 -3.28
CA ASN A 71 6.93 -14.90 -2.66
C ASN A 71 6.67 -14.74 -1.15
N ASN A 72 7.75 -14.70 -0.38
CA ASN A 72 7.70 -14.37 1.03
C ASN A 72 8.83 -13.38 1.30
N ASN A 73 8.58 -12.38 2.15
CA ASN A 73 9.57 -11.36 2.54
C ASN A 73 10.22 -10.58 1.35
N PRO A 74 9.46 -9.74 0.63
CA PRO A 74 8.03 -9.52 0.75
C PRO A 74 7.20 -10.43 -0.19
N ALA A 75 5.99 -10.77 0.22
CA ALA A 75 4.92 -11.39 -0.56
C ALA A 75 4.26 -10.38 -1.55
N ILE A 76 5.08 -9.54 -2.17
CA ILE A 76 4.72 -8.59 -3.22
C ILE A 76 5.81 -8.70 -4.28
N ASN A 77 5.42 -8.67 -5.55
CA ASN A 77 6.37 -8.80 -6.65
C ASN A 77 7.31 -7.58 -6.74
N VAL A 78 8.56 -7.78 -6.31
CA VAL A 78 9.59 -6.72 -6.25
C VAL A 78 10.08 -6.24 -7.62
N ALA A 79 9.77 -6.96 -8.70
CA ALA A 79 10.06 -6.49 -10.06
C ALA A 79 9.18 -5.29 -10.42
N PHE A 80 7.96 -5.22 -9.87
CA PHE A 80 7.05 -4.08 -10.04
C PHE A 80 7.08 -3.12 -8.87
N PHE A 81 7.32 -3.60 -7.66
CA PHE A 81 7.35 -2.80 -6.45
C PHE A 81 8.71 -2.91 -5.73
N PRO A 82 9.77 -2.28 -6.29
CA PRO A 82 11.12 -2.40 -5.76
C PRO A 82 11.23 -1.94 -4.32
N ASN A 83 12.14 -2.56 -3.57
CA ASN A 83 12.46 -2.18 -2.18
C ASN A 83 11.24 -2.05 -1.28
N THR A 84 10.18 -2.85 -1.52
CA THR A 84 8.99 -2.89 -0.66
C THR A 84 9.41 -3.31 0.76
N PRO A 85 9.22 -2.44 1.78
CA PRO A 85 9.47 -2.79 3.17
C PRO A 85 8.77 -4.08 3.61
N ASN A 86 9.50 -4.94 4.33
CA ASN A 86 8.92 -6.09 4.99
C ASN A 86 8.19 -5.68 6.28
N SER A 87 6.96 -5.18 6.16
CA SER A 87 6.12 -4.71 7.25
C SER A 87 4.62 -4.88 6.95
N ASN A 88 3.75 -4.45 7.86
CA ASN A 88 2.32 -4.35 7.59
C ASN A 88 2.02 -3.06 6.81
N TYR A 89 1.07 -3.16 5.89
CA TYR A 89 0.58 -2.06 5.07
C TYR A 89 -0.86 -1.72 5.42
N TRP A 90 -1.12 -0.43 5.60
CA TRP A 90 -2.47 0.05 5.84
C TRP A 90 -3.41 -0.22 4.68
N THR A 91 -4.66 -0.52 5.03
CA THR A 91 -5.79 -0.48 4.12
C THR A 91 -6.82 0.52 4.65
N SER A 92 -7.71 1.03 3.80
CA SER A 92 -8.84 1.87 4.20
C SER A 92 -9.98 1.07 4.84
N THR A 93 -9.85 -0.26 4.96
CA THR A 93 -10.87 -1.11 5.57
C THR A 93 -10.77 -1.05 7.09
N THR A 94 -11.82 -0.52 7.73
CA THR A 94 -11.94 -0.53 9.20
C THR A 94 -12.23 -1.94 9.71
N TYR A 95 -11.70 -2.30 10.88
CA TYR A 95 -12.00 -3.59 11.50
C TYR A 95 -13.42 -3.60 12.07
N GLU A 96 -14.22 -4.56 11.64
CA GLU A 96 -15.67 -4.63 11.89
C GLU A 96 -16.01 -4.73 13.38
N ASN A 97 -15.23 -5.46 14.16
CA ASN A 97 -15.49 -5.66 15.59
C ASN A 97 -14.95 -4.52 16.47
N ASN A 98 -14.11 -3.63 15.94
CA ASN A 98 -13.62 -2.45 16.66
C ASN A 98 -13.17 -1.35 15.70
N ILE A 99 -13.94 -0.26 15.64
CA ILE A 99 -13.70 0.83 14.68
C ILE A 99 -12.44 1.66 14.97
N ALA A 100 -11.86 1.54 16.16
CA ALA A 100 -10.56 2.12 16.50
C ALA A 100 -9.40 1.38 15.80
N PHE A 101 -9.68 0.22 15.21
CA PHE A 101 -8.70 -0.62 14.51
C PHE A 101 -8.98 -0.63 13.00
N ALA A 102 -7.96 -0.95 12.22
CA ALA A 102 -8.08 -1.15 10.78
C ALA A 102 -7.42 -2.45 10.33
N VAL A 103 -7.89 -2.97 9.20
CA VAL A 103 -7.30 -4.13 8.53
C VAL A 103 -6.01 -3.70 7.86
N ALA A 104 -4.97 -4.51 8.01
CA ALA A 104 -3.70 -4.33 7.31
C ALA A 104 -3.37 -5.60 6.50
N ILE A 105 -2.46 -5.48 5.53
CA ILE A 105 -1.88 -6.63 4.84
C ILE A 105 -0.43 -6.77 5.29
N SER A 106 -0.05 -7.95 5.76
CA SER A 106 1.35 -8.25 6.04
C SER A 106 2.08 -8.46 4.72
N SER A 107 3.04 -7.60 4.40
CA SER A 107 3.90 -7.85 3.23
C SER A 107 4.87 -9.01 3.47
N THR A 108 5.04 -9.51 4.70
CA THR A 108 5.90 -10.69 4.95
C THR A 108 5.29 -11.94 4.33
N THR A 109 3.98 -12.14 4.52
CA THR A 109 3.26 -13.39 4.20
C THR A 109 2.09 -13.19 3.24
N GLY A 110 1.73 -11.94 2.92
CA GLY A 110 0.55 -11.61 2.11
C GLY A 110 -0.78 -11.75 2.86
N SER A 111 -0.74 -11.98 4.18
CA SER A 111 -1.93 -12.30 4.97
C SER A 111 -2.70 -11.05 5.43
N LEU A 112 -4.02 -11.17 5.55
CA LEU A 112 -4.87 -10.22 6.25
C LEU A 112 -4.52 -10.19 7.74
N VAL A 113 -4.36 -8.98 8.28
CA VAL A 113 -4.12 -8.73 9.70
C VAL A 113 -5.30 -7.93 10.25
N THR A 114 -6.12 -8.57 11.08
CA THR A 114 -7.34 -7.99 11.67
C THR A 114 -7.24 -7.94 13.20
N GLY A 115 -7.87 -6.94 13.83
CA GLY A 115 -7.94 -6.84 15.30
C GLY A 115 -6.63 -6.55 16.05
N LEU A 116 -5.51 -6.34 15.34
CA LEU A 116 -4.19 -6.08 15.94
C LEU A 116 -3.71 -4.64 15.77
N ASN A 117 -4.12 -3.97 14.70
CA ASN A 117 -3.59 -2.66 14.33
C ASN A 117 -4.54 -1.55 14.76
N ASP A 118 -4.25 -0.94 15.90
CA ASP A 118 -4.89 0.31 16.34
C ASP A 118 -4.55 1.41 15.33
N LYS A 119 -5.52 2.24 14.96
CA LYS A 119 -5.36 3.33 13.97
C LYS A 119 -4.31 4.37 14.36
N LEU A 120 -3.85 4.40 15.61
CA LEU A 120 -2.74 5.24 16.09
C LEU A 120 -1.35 4.66 15.81
N GLN A 121 -1.24 3.40 15.38
CA GLN A 121 0.05 2.77 15.07
C GLN A 121 0.62 3.25 13.73
N GLY A 122 1.93 3.40 13.65
CA GLY A 122 2.61 3.71 12.40
C GLY A 122 2.81 2.44 11.55
N LEU A 123 2.18 2.37 10.37
CA LEU A 123 2.41 1.31 9.37
C LEU A 123 2.79 1.89 8.01
N LYS A 124 3.20 1.01 7.09
CA LYS A 124 3.59 1.39 5.73
C LYS A 124 2.37 1.69 4.87
N VAL A 125 2.58 2.53 3.86
CA VAL A 125 1.50 3.01 3.00
C VAL A 125 1.92 2.87 1.53
N ARG A 126 0.96 2.45 0.72
CA ARG A 126 1.03 2.42 -0.73
C ARG A 126 -0.32 2.87 -1.27
N CYS A 127 -0.31 3.80 -2.22
CA CYS A 127 -1.53 4.41 -2.70
C CYS A 127 -2.01 3.76 -4.00
N VAL A 128 -3.31 3.82 -4.22
CA VAL A 128 -3.97 3.32 -5.42
C VAL A 128 -4.86 4.40 -6.02
N THR A 129 -5.06 4.33 -7.33
CA THR A 129 -6.03 5.14 -8.06
C THR A 129 -6.67 4.32 -9.18
N THR A 130 -7.72 4.86 -9.78
CA THR A 130 -8.33 4.31 -11.00
C THR A 130 -7.62 4.89 -12.22
N PHE A 131 -7.44 4.06 -13.25
CA PHE A 131 -6.86 4.47 -14.53
C PHE A 131 -7.75 5.47 -15.27
#